data_AF-A0A9J6CDC1-F1
#
_entry.id   AF-A0A9J6CDC1-F1
#
_cell.length_a   1.000
_cell.length_b   1.000
_cell.length_c   1.000
_cell.angle_alpha   90.00
_cell.angle_beta   90.00
_cell.angle_gamma   90.00
#
_symmetry.space_group_name_H-M   'P 1'
#
loop_
_entity.id
_entity.type
_entity.pdbx_description
1 polymer ?
#
loop_
_entity_poly.entity_id
_entity_poly.type
_entity_poly.pdbx_seq_one_letter_code
_entity_poly.pdbx_strand_id
1 'polypeptide(L)'
;MTTNKINNRWTPIKTTKKSFYTCQGGSVQIAREQFPLVMAEAITIHKSQGRSESKIVIDVRNPSKTKNHMDRQKWYVALSRARSLNGLYILGAFKPPSEIKPNDEVNAEMNRLRQNPLVPKYQFLRIIPENVIQIISHNTQSIRKHITTIVSDQVFTNSHIVTLQESWAVDNESYNIPEFEEISRNRLIGRPRAFGTINFCKLN
;
A
#
# COMPACT_ATOMS: atom_id res chain seq x y z
N MET A 1 -47.85 -8.76 15.50
CA MET A 1 -46.40 -9.02 15.34
C MET A 1 -45.82 -7.95 14.43
N THR A 2 -45.23 -6.91 15.02
CA THR A 2 -44.64 -5.78 14.30
C THR A 2 -43.37 -6.23 13.60
N THR A 3 -43.40 -6.32 12.28
CA THR A 3 -42.21 -6.53 11.45
C THR A 3 -41.32 -5.30 11.59
N ASN A 4 -40.19 -5.44 12.28
CA ASN A 4 -39.17 -4.40 12.34
C ASN A 4 -38.73 -4.07 10.90
N LYS A 5 -39.21 -2.96 10.36
CA LYS A 5 -38.79 -2.42 9.06
C LYS A 5 -37.35 -1.92 9.17
N ILE A 6 -36.38 -2.82 8.97
CA ILE A 6 -34.97 -2.46 8.86
C ILE A 6 -34.81 -1.62 7.59
N ASN A 7 -34.07 -0.51 7.69
CA ASN A 7 -33.84 0.39 6.56
C ASN A 7 -33.06 -0.32 5.43
N ASN A 8 -33.59 -0.31 4.21
CA ASN A 8 -32.97 -0.94 3.03
C ASN A 8 -31.60 -0.36 2.65
N ARG A 9 -31.18 0.77 3.24
CA ARG A 9 -29.83 1.35 3.05
C ARG A 9 -28.79 0.81 4.03
N TRP A 10 -29.19 0.01 5.02
CA TRP A 10 -28.26 -0.53 6.01
C TRP A 10 -27.67 -1.85 5.52
N THR A 11 -26.36 -2.00 5.66
CA THR A 11 -25.67 -3.27 5.39
C THR A 11 -25.66 -4.10 6.68
N PRO A 12 -26.42 -5.21 6.76
CA PRO A 12 -26.42 -6.05 7.94
C PRO A 12 -25.05 -6.73 8.09
N ILE A 13 -24.46 -6.63 9.28
CA ILE A 13 -23.24 -7.34 9.62
C ILE A 13 -23.66 -8.68 10.21
N LYS A 14 -23.23 -9.78 9.58
CA LYS A 14 -23.58 -11.14 10.01
C LYS A 14 -22.43 -11.76 10.80
N THR A 15 -22.74 -12.72 11.66
CA THR A 15 -21.72 -13.54 12.32
C THR A 15 -20.94 -14.33 11.28
N THR A 16 -19.64 -14.50 11.51
CA THR A 16 -18.76 -15.33 10.69
C THR A 16 -18.25 -16.47 11.56
N LYS A 17 -18.43 -17.71 11.09
CA LYS A 17 -17.89 -18.91 11.74
C LYS A 17 -16.55 -19.27 11.11
N LYS A 18 -15.48 -19.34 11.91
CA LYS A 18 -14.14 -19.76 11.50
C LYS A 18 -13.69 -20.96 12.32
N SER A 19 -13.30 -22.02 11.62
CA SER A 19 -12.85 -23.29 12.21
C SER A 19 -11.33 -23.35 12.26
N PHE A 20 -10.78 -23.86 13.35
CA PHE A 20 -9.34 -24.03 13.57
C PHE A 20 -9.03 -25.52 13.77
N TYR A 21 -8.01 -26.00 13.06
CA TYR A 21 -7.51 -27.37 13.16
C TYR A 21 -6.30 -27.36 14.08
N THR A 22 -6.37 -28.11 15.19
CA THR A 22 -5.34 -28.11 16.24
C THR A 22 -4.35 -29.28 16.13
N CYS A 23 -4.64 -30.30 15.31
CA CYS A 23 -3.77 -31.46 15.08
C CYS A 23 -3.50 -31.66 13.59
N GLN A 24 -2.27 -32.01 13.21
CA GLN A 24 -1.98 -32.48 11.84
C GLN A 24 -2.70 -33.82 11.62
N GLY A 25 -3.77 -33.82 10.81
CA GLY A 25 -4.39 -35.04 10.29
C GLY A 25 -5.78 -35.43 10.81
N GLY A 26 -6.50 -34.63 11.61
CA GLY A 26 -7.86 -35.04 12.01
C GLY A 26 -8.71 -34.01 12.73
N SER A 27 -9.97 -33.93 12.27
CA SER A 27 -11.19 -33.23 12.76
C SER A 27 -11.07 -31.84 13.40
N VAL A 28 -11.85 -30.88 12.88
CA VAL A 28 -12.05 -29.54 13.46
C VAL A 28 -12.48 -29.68 14.92
N GLN A 29 -11.69 -29.16 15.88
CA GLN A 29 -12.07 -29.20 17.30
C GLN A 29 -12.55 -27.85 17.85
N ILE A 30 -12.20 -26.72 17.22
CA ILE A 30 -12.63 -25.39 17.72
C ILE A 30 -13.19 -24.55 16.57
N ALA A 31 -14.46 -24.16 16.70
CA ALA A 31 -15.09 -23.17 15.85
C ALA A 31 -15.37 -21.89 16.65
N ARG A 32 -14.99 -20.75 16.08
CA ARG A 32 -15.35 -19.42 16.61
C ARG A 32 -16.42 -18.83 15.72
N GLU A 33 -17.57 -18.51 16.29
CA GLU A 33 -18.60 -17.70 15.64
C GLU A 33 -18.65 -16.33 16.29
N GLN A 34 -18.43 -15.28 15.51
CA GLN A 34 -18.39 -13.91 16.00
C GLN A 34 -18.68 -12.93 14.86
N PHE A 35 -19.20 -11.73 15.17
CA PHE A 35 -19.24 -10.65 14.19
C PHE A 35 -17.81 -10.27 13.77
N PRO A 36 -17.53 -10.02 12.48
CA PRO A 36 -16.20 -9.67 12.00
C PRO A 36 -15.84 -8.20 12.32
N LEU A 37 -16.00 -7.81 13.58
CA LEU A 37 -15.78 -6.47 14.10
C LEU A 37 -14.84 -6.52 15.30
N VAL A 38 -13.93 -5.54 15.36
CA VAL A 38 -13.06 -5.29 16.50
C VAL A 38 -13.06 -3.78 16.73
N MET A 39 -13.07 -3.33 17.98
CA MET A 39 -12.88 -1.91 18.30
C MET A 39 -11.55 -1.43 17.72
N ALA A 40 -11.57 -0.32 16.98
CA ALA A 40 -10.41 0.18 16.25
C ALA A 40 -9.82 1.49 16.80
N GLU A 41 -10.33 1.99 17.93
CA GLU A 41 -9.80 3.22 18.57
C GLU A 41 -8.37 3.04 19.07
N ALA A 42 -8.05 1.86 19.60
CA ALA A 42 -6.70 1.50 20.01
C ALA A 42 -6.31 0.16 19.39
N ILE A 43 -5.12 0.11 18.81
CA ILE A 43 -4.55 -1.09 18.21
C ILE A 43 -3.16 -1.35 18.79
N THR A 44 -2.75 -2.61 18.84
CA THR A 44 -1.39 -2.95 19.22
C THR A 44 -0.40 -2.55 18.12
N ILE A 45 0.86 -2.30 18.51
CA ILE A 45 1.93 -1.93 17.56
C ILE A 45 2.05 -2.96 16.42
N HIS A 46 1.97 -4.25 16.74
CA HIS A 46 2.01 -5.31 15.73
C HIS A 46 0.84 -5.25 14.75
N LYS A 47 -0.38 -4.91 15.21
CA LYS A 47 -1.56 -4.74 14.34
C LYS A 47 -1.53 -3.43 13.54
N SER A 48 -0.70 -2.47 13.94
CA SER A 48 -0.48 -1.24 13.19
C SER A 48 0.48 -1.39 12.01
N GLN A 49 1.17 -2.53 11.87
CA GLN A 49 2.14 -2.73 10.80
C GLN A 49 1.48 -2.62 9.41
N GLY A 50 2.03 -1.77 8.54
CA GLY A 50 1.50 -1.45 7.21
C GLY A 50 0.54 -0.25 7.18
N ARG A 51 0.12 0.29 8.33
CA ARG A 51 -0.77 1.47 8.38
C ARG A 51 0.01 2.78 8.29
N SER A 52 -0.64 3.82 7.77
CA SER A 52 -0.11 5.17 7.67
C SER A 52 -1.19 6.19 8.01
N GLU A 53 -1.10 6.76 9.20
CA GLU A 53 -2.12 7.61 9.80
C GLU A 53 -1.64 9.06 9.91
N SER A 54 -2.57 10.02 9.81
CA SER A 54 -2.25 11.45 9.91
C SER A 54 -1.93 11.88 11.34
N LYS A 55 -2.62 11.31 12.34
CA LYS A 55 -2.40 11.52 13.76
C LYS A 55 -2.41 10.20 14.51
N ILE A 56 -1.43 9.97 15.39
CA ILE A 56 -1.36 8.79 16.24
C ILE A 56 -0.98 9.16 17.66
N VAL A 57 -1.47 8.36 18.61
CA VAL A 57 -1.08 8.43 20.01
C VAL A 57 -0.44 7.10 20.39
N ILE A 58 0.82 7.13 20.81
CA ILE A 58 1.55 5.97 21.31
C ILE A 58 1.50 6.00 22.83
N ASP A 59 0.74 5.10 23.44
CA ASP A 59 0.66 5.00 24.90
C ASP A 59 1.70 4.04 25.46
N VAL A 60 2.65 4.57 26.23
CA VAL A 60 3.70 3.82 26.93
C VAL A 60 3.65 4.00 28.45
N ARG A 61 2.55 4.54 29.01
CA ARG A 61 2.42 4.83 30.46
C ARG A 61 2.39 3.58 31.34
N ASN A 62 1.89 2.46 30.83
CA ASN A 62 1.81 1.19 31.55
C ASN A 62 2.75 0.14 30.94
N PRO A 63 4.08 0.22 31.17
CA PRO A 63 4.91 -0.96 31.01
C PRO A 63 4.49 -1.94 32.11
N SER A 64 3.73 -2.98 31.76
CA SER A 64 3.36 -4.05 32.70
C SER A 64 4.59 -4.54 33.48
N LYS A 65 4.35 -5.13 34.66
CA LYS A 65 5.25 -5.54 35.77
C LYS A 65 6.54 -6.33 35.41
N THR A 66 6.86 -6.50 34.14
CA THR A 66 8.03 -7.14 33.57
C THR A 66 8.89 -6.10 32.85
N LYS A 67 10.11 -5.88 33.34
CA LYS A 67 11.13 -5.00 32.74
C LYS A 67 11.24 -5.26 31.22
N ASN A 68 11.28 -4.17 30.43
CA ASN A 68 11.48 -4.07 28.96
C ASN A 68 10.24 -4.23 28.06
N HIS A 69 9.44 -3.17 27.89
CA HIS A 69 8.23 -3.21 27.06
C HIS A 69 8.34 -2.65 25.63
N MET A 70 9.36 -1.86 25.29
CA MET A 70 9.52 -1.28 23.96
C MET A 70 10.94 -1.49 23.43
N ASP A 71 11.09 -2.49 22.57
CA ASP A 71 12.32 -2.73 21.83
C ASP A 71 12.45 -1.77 20.62
N ARG A 72 13.64 -1.74 20.02
CA ARG A 72 13.93 -0.87 18.87
C ARG A 72 12.95 -1.11 17.73
N GLN A 73 12.58 -2.37 17.47
CA GLN A 73 11.68 -2.74 16.37
C GLN A 73 10.27 -2.19 16.61
N LYS A 74 9.73 -2.31 17.82
CA LYS A 74 8.42 -1.76 18.17
C LYS A 74 8.42 -0.24 18.15
N TRP A 75 9.48 0.41 18.61
CA TRP A 75 9.64 1.87 18.46
C TRP A 75 9.62 2.27 16.98
N TYR A 76 10.41 1.59 16.14
CA TYR A 76 10.43 1.85 14.71
C TYR A 76 9.03 1.68 14.08
N VAL A 77 8.34 0.57 14.36
CA VAL A 77 7.00 0.32 13.82
C VAL A 77 6.02 1.39 14.29
N ALA A 78 5.98 1.71 15.59
CA ALA A 78 5.02 2.66 16.15
C ALA A 78 5.24 4.08 15.62
N LEU A 79 6.48 4.57 15.63
CA LEU A 79 6.83 5.92 15.18
C LEU A 79 6.59 6.09 13.67
N SER A 80 6.92 5.06 12.88
CA SER A 80 6.75 5.10 11.42
C SER A 80 5.28 4.99 10.96
N ARG A 81 4.29 4.95 11.86
CA ARG A 81 2.86 5.03 11.47
C ARG A 81 2.40 6.47 11.26
N ALA A 82 3.08 7.44 11.88
CA ALA A 82 2.78 8.85 11.71
C ALA A 82 3.35 9.37 10.39
N ARG A 83 2.55 10.11 9.62
CA ARG A 83 3.02 10.77 8.38
C ARG A 83 3.87 12.02 8.63
N SER A 84 3.78 12.61 9.83
CA SER A 84 4.52 13.81 10.21
C SER A 84 4.76 13.84 11.71
N LEU A 85 5.80 14.56 12.12
CA LEU A 85 6.13 14.74 13.54
C LEU A 85 5.01 15.45 14.31
N ASN A 86 4.33 16.44 13.69
CA ASN A 86 3.21 17.16 14.29
C ASN A 86 1.98 16.27 14.56
N GLY A 87 1.89 15.13 13.88
CA GLY A 87 0.85 14.12 14.07
C GLY A 87 1.21 13.05 15.10
N LEU A 88 2.39 13.11 15.71
CA LEU A 88 2.90 12.06 16.60
C LEU A 88 2.82 12.52 18.07
N TYR A 89 2.07 11.78 18.87
CA TYR A 89 1.94 12.03 20.31
C TYR A 89 2.39 10.79 21.08
N ILE A 90 3.18 10.99 22.14
CA ILE A 90 3.63 9.91 23.02
C ILE A 90 3.09 10.20 24.43
N LEU A 91 2.33 9.25 24.99
CA LEU A 91 1.89 9.31 26.37
C LEU A 91 2.85 8.48 27.22
N GLY A 92 3.46 9.10 28.24
CA GLY A 92 4.48 8.49 29.09
C GLY A 92 5.90 8.93 28.72
N ALA A 93 6.91 8.29 29.29
CA ALA A 93 8.31 8.68 29.08
C ALA A 93 8.91 7.99 27.85
N PHE A 94 9.34 8.78 26.87
CA PHE A 94 10.15 8.27 25.77
C PHE A 94 11.55 7.93 26.29
N LYS A 95 11.97 6.68 26.07
CA LYS A 95 13.35 6.24 26.29
C LYS A 95 13.90 5.77 24.94
N PRO A 96 14.90 6.46 24.37
CA PRO A 96 15.47 6.04 23.10
C PRO A 96 16.03 4.61 23.24
N PRO A 97 15.86 3.76 22.21
CA PRO A 97 16.57 2.49 22.16
C PRO A 97 18.07 2.71 22.29
N SER A 98 18.79 1.72 22.84
CA SER A 98 20.26 1.73 22.83
C SER A 98 20.81 1.90 21.41
N GLU A 99 22.10 2.19 21.27
CA GLU A 99 22.75 2.27 19.96
C GLU A 99 22.78 0.91 19.25
N ILE A 100 22.83 0.95 17.91
CA ILE A 100 22.92 -0.27 17.11
C ILE A 100 24.34 -0.83 17.28
N LYS A 101 24.45 -2.13 17.54
CA LYS A 101 25.75 -2.77 17.70
C LYS A 101 26.50 -2.76 16.36
N PRO A 102 27.84 -2.66 16.37
CA PRO A 102 28.63 -2.72 15.12
C PRO A 102 28.38 -3.99 14.29
N ASN A 103 28.14 -5.13 14.95
CA ASN A 103 27.87 -6.42 14.31
C ASN A 103 26.36 -6.76 14.24
N ASP A 104 25.51 -5.74 14.05
CA ASP A 104 24.07 -5.93 13.89
C ASP A 104 23.74 -6.53 12.52
N GLU A 105 23.03 -7.68 12.52
CA GLU A 105 22.68 -8.44 11.31
C GLU A 105 21.87 -7.61 10.32
N VAL A 106 21.00 -6.70 10.79
CA VAL A 106 20.19 -5.85 9.91
C VAL A 106 21.09 -4.84 9.22
N ASN A 107 22.04 -4.23 9.92
CA ASN A 107 23.01 -3.33 9.28
C ASN A 107 23.90 -4.05 8.26
N ALA A 108 24.38 -5.25 8.60
CA ALA A 108 25.17 -6.07 7.67
C ALA A 108 24.37 -6.39 6.40
N GLU A 109 23.12 -6.82 6.54
CA GLU A 109 22.24 -7.12 5.41
C GLU A 109 21.90 -5.86 4.60
N MET A 110 21.61 -4.72 5.24
CA MET A 110 21.36 -3.46 4.55
C MET A 110 22.59 -3.00 3.74
N ASN A 111 23.80 -3.22 4.25
CA ASN A 111 25.03 -2.93 3.51
C ASN A 111 25.22 -3.90 2.33
N ARG A 112 24.96 -5.21 2.53
CA ARG A 112 25.00 -6.21 1.47
C ARG A 112 24.04 -5.86 0.33
N LEU A 113 22.80 -5.44 0.65
CA LEU A 113 21.79 -5.03 -0.32
C LEU A 113 22.17 -3.77 -1.09
N ARG A 114 22.84 -2.80 -0.44
CA ARG A 114 23.36 -1.59 -1.12
C ARG A 114 24.49 -1.91 -2.09
N GLN A 115 25.35 -2.88 -1.75
CA GLN A 115 26.47 -3.31 -2.59
C GLN A 115 26.06 -4.26 -3.72
N ASN A 116 24.97 -5.01 -3.54
CA ASN A 116 24.44 -5.95 -4.53
C ASN A 116 23.04 -5.50 -4.95
N PRO A 117 22.92 -4.41 -5.74
CA PRO A 117 21.62 -3.95 -6.20
C PRO A 117 20.94 -5.05 -7.03
N LEU A 118 19.71 -5.36 -6.67
CA LEU A 118 18.88 -6.26 -7.45
C LEU A 118 18.55 -5.56 -8.78
N VAL A 119 19.14 -6.05 -9.87
CA VAL A 119 18.79 -5.62 -11.22
C VAL A 119 17.51 -6.37 -11.62
N PRO A 120 16.40 -5.67 -11.89
CA PRO A 120 15.17 -6.34 -12.29
C PRO A 120 15.40 -7.14 -13.59
N LYS A 121 14.83 -8.36 -13.68
CA LYS A 121 14.95 -9.22 -14.87
C LYS A 121 14.49 -8.53 -16.16
N TYR A 122 13.59 -7.56 -16.04
CA TYR A 122 13.00 -6.78 -17.12
C TYR A 122 13.75 -5.46 -17.39
N GLN A 123 15.00 -5.31 -16.94
CA GLN A 123 15.85 -4.15 -17.25
C GLN A 123 15.95 -3.89 -18.76
N PHE A 124 15.91 -4.95 -19.58
CA PHE A 124 15.95 -4.84 -21.04
C PHE A 124 14.77 -4.03 -21.61
N LEU A 125 13.66 -3.88 -20.90
CA LEU A 125 12.54 -3.04 -21.36
C LEU A 125 12.90 -1.55 -21.37
N ARG A 126 14.01 -1.13 -20.73
CA ARG A 126 14.46 0.25 -20.73
C ARG A 126 15.30 0.60 -21.96
N ILE A 127 15.78 -0.39 -22.73
CA ILE A 127 16.63 -0.16 -23.89
C ILE A 127 15.97 -0.87 -25.07
N ILE A 128 15.48 -0.09 -26.03
CA ILE A 128 14.74 -0.62 -27.17
C ILE A 128 15.69 -0.66 -28.37
N PRO A 129 15.89 -1.83 -29.01
CA PRO A 129 16.62 -1.92 -30.27
C PRO A 129 15.94 -1.12 -31.39
N GLU A 130 16.73 -0.58 -32.33
CA GLU A 130 16.23 0.30 -33.42
C GLU A 130 15.11 -0.33 -34.27
N ASN A 131 15.10 -1.66 -34.42
CA ASN A 131 14.11 -2.38 -35.24
C ASN A 131 12.94 -2.96 -34.43
N VAL A 132 12.71 -2.48 -33.20
CA VAL A 132 11.67 -3.01 -32.30
C VAL A 132 10.74 -1.89 -31.87
N ILE A 133 9.43 -2.10 -32.06
CA ILE A 133 8.40 -1.26 -31.47
C ILE A 133 8.04 -1.83 -30.10
N GLN A 134 8.21 -1.01 -29.06
CA GLN A 134 7.79 -1.35 -27.70
C GLN A 134 6.46 -0.68 -27.37
N ILE A 135 5.50 -1.52 -26.95
CA ILE A 135 4.18 -1.10 -26.47
C ILE A 135 4.05 -1.55 -25.02
N ILE A 136 3.78 -0.63 -24.11
CA ILE A 136 3.47 -0.95 -22.71
C ILE A 136 1.96 -0.89 -22.48
N SER A 137 1.44 -1.94 -21.85
CA SER A 137 0.06 -1.99 -21.35
C SER A 137 0.06 -2.21 -19.85
N HIS A 138 -0.45 -1.22 -19.11
CA HIS A 138 -0.35 -1.21 -17.66
C HIS A 138 -1.62 -0.70 -16.98
N ASN A 139 -2.04 -1.42 -15.94
CA ASN A 139 -3.13 -1.00 -15.08
C ASN A 139 -2.63 0.02 -14.06
N THR A 140 -3.16 1.24 -14.11
CA THR A 140 -2.64 2.38 -13.34
C THR A 140 -3.50 2.74 -12.13
N GLN A 141 -4.79 2.35 -12.09
CA GLN A 141 -5.74 2.71 -11.02
C GLN A 141 -5.67 4.20 -10.61
N SER A 142 -6.03 5.09 -11.53
CA SER A 142 -5.87 6.57 -11.46
C SER A 142 -4.54 7.09 -11.98
N ILE A 143 -4.55 7.52 -13.25
CA ILE A 143 -3.43 8.23 -13.87
C ILE A 143 -3.10 9.52 -13.11
N ARG A 144 -4.10 10.26 -12.60
CA ARG A 144 -3.85 11.46 -11.77
C ARG A 144 -2.94 11.16 -10.58
N LYS A 145 -3.10 10.00 -9.96
CA LYS A 145 -2.32 9.60 -8.78
C LYS A 145 -0.90 9.13 -9.14
N HIS A 146 -0.72 8.62 -10.35
CA HIS A 146 0.48 7.87 -10.74
C HIS A 146 1.27 8.53 -11.89
N ILE A 147 0.81 9.67 -12.42
CA ILE A 147 1.45 10.37 -13.54
C ILE A 147 2.93 10.70 -13.27
N THR A 148 3.26 11.15 -12.05
CA THR A 148 4.65 11.42 -11.68
C THR A 148 5.51 10.17 -11.72
N THR A 149 4.98 9.02 -11.32
CA THR A 149 5.69 7.74 -11.39
C THR A 149 5.89 7.30 -12.84
N ILE A 150 4.85 7.43 -13.68
CA ILE A 150 4.90 7.08 -15.10
C ILE A 150 5.98 7.91 -15.82
N VAL A 151 5.99 9.23 -15.59
CA VAL A 151 6.97 10.14 -16.21
C VAL A 151 8.40 9.86 -15.74
N SER A 152 8.58 9.34 -14.53
CA SER A 152 9.91 9.00 -13.99
C SER A 152 10.45 7.63 -14.41
N ASP A 153 9.62 6.78 -15.01
CA ASP A 153 9.98 5.39 -15.31
C ASP A 153 10.41 5.24 -16.78
N GLN A 154 11.68 4.88 -16.96
CA GLN A 154 12.32 4.70 -18.27
C GLN A 154 11.61 3.68 -19.17
N VAL A 155 10.90 2.69 -18.61
CA VAL A 155 10.14 1.74 -19.43
C VAL A 155 8.99 2.45 -20.13
N PHE A 156 8.30 3.37 -19.44
CA PHE A 156 7.21 4.14 -20.04
C PHE A 156 7.75 5.19 -21.01
N THR A 157 8.76 5.96 -20.60
CA THR A 157 9.27 7.08 -21.43
C THR A 157 9.99 6.62 -22.69
N ASN A 158 10.59 5.42 -22.68
CA ASN A 158 11.29 4.89 -23.85
C ASN A 158 10.31 4.15 -24.77
N SER A 159 9.20 3.61 -24.27
CA SER A 159 8.18 2.93 -25.08
C SER A 159 7.65 3.82 -26.21
N HIS A 160 7.32 3.22 -27.34
CA HIS A 160 6.74 3.95 -28.48
C HIS A 160 5.26 4.25 -28.23
N ILE A 161 4.55 3.33 -27.56
CA ILE A 161 3.14 3.46 -27.23
C ILE A 161 2.94 3.09 -25.76
N VAL A 162 2.23 3.94 -25.03
CA VAL A 162 1.85 3.73 -23.63
C VAL A 162 0.34 3.61 -23.53
N THR A 163 -0.14 2.44 -23.09
CA THR A 163 -1.58 2.16 -22.91
C THR A 163 -1.88 1.95 -21.43
N LEU A 164 -2.69 2.84 -20.85
CA LEU A 164 -2.99 2.87 -19.43
C LEU A 164 -4.44 2.45 -19.17
N GLN A 165 -4.59 1.30 -18.53
CA GLN A 165 -5.87 0.72 -18.12
C GLN A 165 -6.22 1.18 -16.70
N GLU A 166 -7.51 1.15 -16.38
CA GLU A 166 -8.05 1.70 -15.13
C GLU A 166 -7.52 3.10 -14.80
N SER A 167 -7.38 3.91 -15.86
CA SER A 167 -6.80 5.25 -15.78
C SER A 167 -7.64 6.21 -14.92
N TRP A 168 -8.94 5.95 -14.73
CA TRP A 168 -9.88 6.79 -13.96
C TRP A 168 -9.85 8.27 -14.36
N ALA A 169 -9.38 8.58 -15.55
CA ALA A 169 -9.17 9.97 -15.91
C ALA A 169 -10.49 10.66 -16.29
N VAL A 170 -10.49 11.99 -16.32
CA VAL A 170 -11.71 12.81 -16.53
C VAL A 170 -11.59 13.57 -17.83
N ASP A 171 -12.67 13.67 -18.62
CA ASP A 171 -12.66 14.24 -19.98
C ASP A 171 -12.09 15.66 -20.04
N ASN A 172 -12.39 16.49 -19.04
CA ASN A 172 -11.90 17.87 -18.95
C ASN A 172 -10.51 18.01 -18.32
N GLU A 173 -9.79 16.89 -18.12
CA GLU A 173 -8.44 16.89 -17.57
C GLU A 173 -7.44 16.34 -18.60
N SER A 174 -6.35 17.10 -18.79
CA SER A 174 -5.20 16.72 -19.60
C SER A 174 -4.13 16.07 -18.71
N TYR A 175 -3.52 14.99 -19.18
CA TYR A 175 -2.44 14.30 -18.49
C TYR A 175 -1.19 14.38 -19.36
N ASN A 176 -0.23 15.20 -18.93
CA ASN A 176 0.97 15.45 -19.71
C ASN A 176 2.03 14.36 -19.42
N ILE A 177 2.46 13.67 -20.47
CA ILE A 177 3.64 12.80 -20.45
C ILE A 177 4.63 13.42 -21.47
N PRO A 178 5.83 13.83 -21.05
CA PRO A 178 6.79 14.47 -21.94
C PRO A 178 7.10 13.60 -23.15
N GLU A 179 7.16 14.20 -24.36
CA GLU A 179 7.40 13.52 -25.64
C GLU A 179 6.25 12.62 -26.13
N PHE A 180 5.09 12.62 -25.47
CA PHE A 180 3.93 11.84 -25.90
C PHE A 180 2.73 12.72 -26.24
N GLU A 181 1.94 12.25 -27.20
CA GLU A 181 0.62 12.77 -27.52
C GLU A 181 -0.46 11.77 -27.12
N GLU A 182 -1.56 12.27 -26.54
CA GLU A 182 -2.74 11.45 -26.25
C GLU A 182 -3.48 11.14 -27.56
N ILE A 183 -3.40 9.89 -28.02
CA ILE A 183 -4.00 9.46 -29.28
C ILE A 183 -5.46 9.01 -29.14
N SER A 184 -5.82 8.47 -27.97
CA SER A 184 -7.20 8.03 -27.73
C SER A 184 -7.50 7.82 -26.25
N ARG A 185 -8.79 7.98 -25.93
CA ARG A 185 -9.33 7.82 -24.58
C ARG A 185 -10.71 7.16 -24.69
N ASN A 186 -10.94 6.13 -23.89
CA ASN A 186 -12.22 5.41 -23.86
C ASN A 186 -12.85 5.50 -22.46
N ARG A 187 -13.95 6.27 -22.31
CA ARG A 187 -14.74 6.44 -21.07
C ARG A 187 -16.20 6.85 -21.31
N LEU A 188 -17.01 6.78 -20.24
CA LEU A 188 -18.37 7.33 -20.13
C LEU A 188 -18.31 8.73 -19.48
N ILE A 189 -19.01 9.69 -20.09
CA ILE A 189 -18.91 11.14 -19.84
C ILE A 189 -19.01 11.50 -18.35
N GLY A 190 -18.07 12.34 -17.88
CA GLY A 190 -18.24 13.18 -16.69
C GLY A 190 -17.91 12.56 -15.32
N ARG A 191 -17.46 11.29 -15.23
CA ARG A 191 -17.00 10.70 -13.95
C ARG A 191 -15.82 9.73 -14.13
N PRO A 192 -14.86 9.71 -13.18
CA PRO A 192 -13.78 8.71 -13.17
C PRO A 192 -14.36 7.30 -13.04
N ARG A 193 -13.86 6.34 -13.84
CA ARG A 193 -14.28 4.93 -13.79
C ARG A 193 -13.11 3.97 -13.84
N ALA A 194 -13.29 2.84 -13.17
CA ALA A 194 -12.33 1.74 -13.12
C ALA A 194 -12.02 1.13 -14.48
N PHE A 195 -12.92 1.14 -15.46
CA PHE A 195 -12.68 0.47 -16.74
C PHE A 195 -12.12 1.38 -17.84
N GLY A 196 -11.73 2.62 -17.52
CA GLY A 196 -11.30 3.59 -18.54
C GLY A 196 -9.88 3.36 -19.04
N THR A 197 -9.67 3.55 -20.35
CA THR A 197 -8.34 3.44 -21.00
C THR A 197 -7.92 4.79 -21.60
N ILE A 198 -6.63 5.09 -21.54
CA ILE A 198 -6.01 6.22 -22.22
C ILE A 198 -4.72 5.72 -22.90
N ASN A 199 -4.51 6.12 -24.15
CA ASN A 199 -3.39 5.68 -24.96
C ASN A 199 -2.59 6.89 -25.40
N PHE A 200 -1.27 6.77 -25.29
CA PHE A 200 -0.31 7.78 -25.67
C PHE A 200 0.64 7.21 -26.71
N CYS A 201 1.00 8.03 -27.70
CA CYS A 201 2.01 7.71 -28.70
C CYS A 201 3.17 8.69 -28.57
N LYS A 202 4.39 8.18 -28.66
CA LYS A 202 5.59 9.02 -28.63
C LYS A 202 5.68 9.83 -29.92
N LEU A 203 6.00 11.12 -29.80
CA LEU A 203 6.28 12.01 -30.92
C LEU A 203 7.66 11.65 -31.48
N ASN A 204 7.73 11.31 -32.77
CA ASN A 204 8.98 11.02 -33.48
C ASN A 204 9.84 12.27 -33.62
#